data_AF-A0A5N3XJI1-F1
#
_entry.id   AF-A0A5N3XJI1-F1
#
_cell.length_a   1.000
_cell.length_b   1.000
_cell.length_c   1.000
_cell.angle_alpha   90.00
_cell.angle_beta   90.00
_cell.angle_gamma   90.00
#
_symmetry.space_group_name_H-M   'P 1'
#
loop_
_entity.id
_entity.type
_entity.pdbx_description
1 polymer ?
#
loop_
_entity_poly.entity_id
_entity_poly.type
_entity_poly.pdbx_seq_one_letter_code
_entity_poly.pdbx_strand_id
1 'polypeptide(L)'
;MEPSDEAQNSQGLDLEEITRRILFLDKWREIFSYHRKIHSLFIKCCLLKTRNTVCFVFWWWRRFTQNHEGDHTSAGETEDGTGRPQPKGQGHLPSSSLCSVPKPSIISSKSGGFPVSLAMATKLRQTLFGNTTQVFSSDWTKAYFQFHEPFSDLAFALQVGKGGVRSIQMAVQGSIIKYLLFTRKGKDCNFFSLCRMSKHDQDRTLAAALAGILWAAGAAQKATLCLITEDTYVVPTPGYSGDGFSERLQLFELSDKETTEKFIYDHLQCFKREGSRGVILFLYSLIFSRTFERLQKELDVSTTHLLQPNAGGFLCRQAVLNLILTGRASPHVFNGCQKGKSQEILHGVLTRSDVGYLQWGKDTSEGDRLSQVGSMLKTPKLPIWLCNINGNYSVLFSTNRQLLSDWRVERLFDLYFYSGRPAQSKPAHLTVDTHSHHWERVQHKDEHSPGRRFSPLEMVIRTKWRDATINWNGSAPFF
;
A
#
# COMPACT_ATOMS: atom_id res chain seq x y z
N MET A 1 -20.02 58.11 24.85
CA MET A 1 -20.84 57.66 25.99
C MET A 1 -21.75 56.58 25.44
N GLU A 2 -21.36 55.32 25.65
CA GLU A 2 -22.28 54.17 25.72
C GLU A 2 -23.15 54.28 26.99
N PRO A 3 -24.17 53.43 27.20
CA PRO A 3 -25.04 52.71 26.25
C PRO A 3 -26.55 52.83 26.63
N SER A 4 -27.46 52.24 25.85
CA SER A 4 -28.82 51.92 26.30
C SER A 4 -29.18 50.48 25.95
N ASP A 5 -29.57 49.73 26.97
CA ASP A 5 -30.09 48.36 26.95
C ASP A 5 -31.42 48.25 26.21
N GLU A 6 -31.57 47.21 25.39
CA GLU A 6 -32.86 46.55 25.19
C GLU A 6 -32.62 45.06 24.90
N ALA A 7 -32.80 44.25 25.94
CA ALA A 7 -32.90 42.81 25.85
C ALA A 7 -34.35 42.39 26.19
N GLN A 8 -34.78 41.31 25.53
CA GLN A 8 -36.00 40.50 25.74
C GLN A 8 -37.21 40.80 24.84
N ASN A 9 -37.35 40.01 23.75
CA ASN A 9 -38.40 38.99 23.68
C ASN A 9 -38.34 38.21 22.34
N SER A 10 -37.89 36.96 22.38
CA SER A 10 -38.13 36.01 21.29
C SER A 10 -38.18 34.58 21.82
N GLN A 11 -39.27 34.22 22.49
CA GLN A 11 -39.63 32.81 22.69
C GLN A 11 -41.12 32.63 22.41
N GLY A 12 -41.40 32.34 21.15
CA GLY A 12 -42.66 31.77 20.68
C GLY A 12 -42.31 30.80 19.57
N LEU A 13 -41.72 29.66 19.92
CA LEU A 13 -41.54 28.56 18.99
C LEU A 13 -42.94 28.05 18.63
N ASP A 14 -43.28 28.23 17.36
CA ASP A 14 -44.55 27.88 16.75
C ASP A 14 -44.97 26.45 17.14
N LEU A 15 -46.14 26.34 17.78
CA LEU A 15 -46.66 25.10 18.33
C LEU A 15 -46.80 24.03 17.23
N GLU A 16 -46.99 24.47 15.98
CA GLU A 16 -47.10 23.65 14.78
C GLU A 16 -45.79 22.93 14.43
N GLU A 17 -44.64 23.58 14.62
CA GLU A 17 -43.31 23.00 14.39
C GLU A 17 -42.97 21.94 15.45
N ILE A 18 -43.43 22.13 16.69
CA ILE A 18 -43.26 21.15 17.78
C ILE A 18 -44.11 19.90 17.48
N THR A 19 -45.38 20.08 17.09
CA THR A 19 -46.26 18.95 16.72
C THR A 19 -45.69 18.16 15.55
N ARG A 20 -45.11 18.84 14.55
CA ARG A 20 -44.49 18.19 13.40
C ARG A 20 -43.25 17.35 13.78
N ARG A 21 -42.45 17.84 14.73
CA ARG A 21 -41.28 17.10 15.26
C ARG A 21 -41.68 15.90 16.12
N ILE A 22 -42.76 15.99 16.90
CA ILE A 22 -43.28 14.87 17.68
C ILE A 22 -43.80 13.76 16.75
N LEU A 23 -44.59 14.11 15.73
CA LEU A 23 -45.05 13.16 14.71
C LEU A 23 -43.90 12.49 13.94
N PHE A 24 -42.81 13.23 13.69
CA PHE A 24 -41.60 12.66 13.09
C PHE A 24 -40.91 11.66 14.01
N LEU A 25 -40.80 11.95 15.31
CA LEU A 25 -40.17 11.05 16.29
C LEU A 25 -40.98 9.77 16.53
N ASP A 26 -42.31 9.83 16.49
CA ASP A 26 -43.16 8.63 16.59
C ASP A 26 -43.02 7.71 15.37
N LYS A 27 -42.84 8.29 14.17
CA LYS A 27 -42.53 7.53 12.96
C LYS A 27 -41.19 6.79 13.05
N TRP A 28 -40.19 7.38 13.72
CA TRP A 28 -38.93 6.69 14.01
C TRP A 28 -39.08 5.62 15.09
N ARG A 29 -39.92 5.83 16.11
CA ARG A 29 -40.21 4.81 17.14
C ARG A 29 -40.83 3.54 16.56
N GLU A 30 -41.70 3.63 15.56
CA GLU A 30 -42.21 2.45 14.85
C GLU A 30 -41.10 1.70 14.08
N ILE A 31 -40.21 2.42 13.41
CA ILE A 31 -39.08 1.84 12.67
C ILE A 31 -38.12 1.11 13.62
N PHE A 32 -37.82 1.69 14.78
CA PHE A 32 -36.97 1.07 15.80
C PHE A 32 -37.67 -0.08 16.54
N SER A 33 -39.00 -0.05 16.69
CA SER A 33 -39.81 -1.16 17.21
C SER A 33 -39.75 -2.40 16.28
N TYR A 34 -39.76 -2.18 14.96
CA TYR A 34 -39.60 -3.24 13.96
C TYR A 34 -38.22 -3.91 14.01
N HIS A 35 -37.15 -3.14 14.20
CA HIS A 35 -35.79 -3.67 14.35
C HIS A 35 -35.60 -4.47 15.65
N ARG A 36 -36.30 -4.09 16.74
CA ARG A 36 -36.25 -4.84 18.01
C ARG A 36 -36.92 -6.21 17.90
N LYS A 37 -37.97 -6.35 17.08
CA LYS A 37 -38.61 -7.64 16.77
C LYS A 37 -37.70 -8.55 15.94
N ILE A 38 -36.92 -8.01 15.00
CA ILE A 38 -35.93 -8.76 14.21
C ILE A 38 -34.77 -9.23 15.10
N HIS A 39 -34.29 -8.39 16.02
CA HIS A 39 -33.24 -8.77 16.96
C HIS A 39 -33.71 -9.82 17.98
N SER A 40 -34.98 -9.75 18.42
CA SER A 40 -35.58 -10.78 19.29
C SER A 40 -35.81 -12.12 18.57
N LEU A 41 -36.06 -12.12 17.25
CA LEU A 41 -36.20 -13.34 16.45
C LEU A 41 -34.83 -13.99 16.19
N PHE A 42 -33.79 -13.17 15.97
CA PHE A 42 -32.41 -13.63 15.78
C PHE A 42 -31.83 -14.27 17.06
N ILE A 43 -32.10 -13.68 18.23
CA ILE A 43 -31.67 -14.24 19.52
C ILE A 43 -32.43 -15.54 19.86
N LYS A 44 -33.73 -15.65 19.51
CA LYS A 44 -34.48 -16.91 19.66
C LYS A 44 -33.98 -18.02 18.73
N CYS A 45 -33.54 -17.69 17.52
CA CYS A 45 -32.92 -18.67 16.60
C CYS A 45 -31.53 -19.12 17.03
N CYS A 46 -30.73 -18.28 17.72
CA CYS A 46 -29.40 -18.67 18.21
C CYS A 46 -29.44 -19.53 19.49
N LEU A 47 -30.56 -19.56 20.24
CA LEU A 47 -30.67 -20.30 21.51
C LEU A 47 -31.24 -21.73 21.39
N LEU A 48 -31.78 -22.13 20.23
CA LEU A 48 -32.12 -23.54 19.98
C LEU A 48 -31.00 -24.25 19.20
N LYS A 49 -30.09 -24.87 19.94
CA LYS A 49 -29.15 -25.89 19.43
C LYS A 49 -29.95 -27.09 18.90
N THR A 50 -30.14 -27.19 17.59
CA THR A 50 -30.41 -28.49 16.93
C THR A 50 -29.73 -28.56 15.56
N ARG A 51 -28.85 -29.56 15.41
CA ARG A 51 -28.17 -29.94 14.15
C ARG A 51 -29.25 -30.42 13.17
N ASN A 52 -29.79 -29.56 12.31
CA ASN A 52 -30.36 -29.96 11.00
C ASN A 52 -30.81 -28.80 10.08
N THR A 53 -30.65 -27.53 10.46
CA THR A 53 -31.09 -26.38 9.64
C THR A 53 -30.03 -25.80 8.70
N VAL A 54 -28.86 -26.44 8.55
CA VAL A 54 -27.81 -26.01 7.59
C VAL A 54 -28.09 -26.54 6.17
N CYS A 55 -28.81 -27.65 6.03
CA CYS A 55 -29.12 -28.22 4.72
C CYS A 55 -30.23 -27.49 3.96
N PHE A 56 -31.16 -26.82 4.65
CA PHE A 56 -32.30 -26.16 3.99
C PHE A 56 -31.91 -24.82 3.33
N VAL A 57 -31.00 -24.06 3.98
CA VAL A 57 -30.49 -22.78 3.43
C VAL A 57 -29.60 -23.02 2.21
N PHE A 58 -28.80 -24.08 2.21
CA PHE A 58 -27.99 -24.48 1.04
C PHE A 58 -28.84 -24.95 -0.13
N TRP A 59 -29.94 -25.65 0.11
CA TRP A 59 -30.85 -26.11 -0.95
C TRP A 59 -31.65 -24.95 -1.56
N TRP A 60 -32.10 -24.00 -0.75
CA TRP A 60 -32.83 -22.82 -1.22
C TRP A 60 -31.94 -21.87 -2.05
N TRP A 61 -30.67 -21.69 -1.64
CA TRP A 61 -29.70 -20.90 -2.43
C TRP A 61 -29.40 -21.57 -3.77
N ARG A 62 -29.23 -22.90 -3.81
CA ARG A 62 -28.93 -23.64 -5.05
C ARG A 62 -30.09 -23.61 -6.06
N ARG A 63 -31.34 -23.54 -5.58
CA ARG A 63 -32.55 -23.45 -6.41
C ARG A 63 -32.84 -22.03 -6.90
N PHE A 64 -32.32 -21.00 -6.22
CA PHE A 64 -32.44 -19.60 -6.66
C PHE A 64 -31.42 -19.23 -7.74
N THR A 65 -30.30 -19.96 -7.84
CA THR A 65 -29.25 -19.74 -8.86
C THR A 65 -29.50 -20.45 -10.20
N GLN A 66 -30.60 -21.18 -10.37
CA GLN A 66 -30.90 -21.96 -11.59
C GLN A 66 -32.06 -21.42 -12.45
N ASN A 67 -32.62 -20.25 -12.14
CA ASN A 67 -33.78 -19.68 -12.86
C ASN A 67 -33.47 -18.41 -13.67
N HIS A 68 -32.26 -18.25 -14.22
CA HIS A 68 -31.98 -17.23 -15.23
C HIS A 68 -30.99 -17.73 -16.27
N GLU A 69 -31.43 -18.67 -17.10
CA GLU A 69 -30.86 -18.87 -18.44
C GLU A 69 -32.00 -19.38 -19.33
N GLY A 70 -32.55 -18.46 -20.13
CA GLY A 70 -33.59 -18.75 -21.11
C GLY A 70 -32.97 -19.01 -22.48
N ASP A 71 -33.30 -20.18 -23.01
CA ASP A 71 -33.56 -20.55 -24.40
C ASP A 71 -32.73 -19.92 -25.53
N HIS A 72 -31.96 -20.77 -26.21
CA HIS A 72 -32.05 -20.90 -27.68
C HIS A 72 -31.75 -22.35 -28.12
N THR A 73 -32.62 -22.86 -28.99
CA THR A 73 -32.75 -24.24 -29.46
C THR A 73 -32.22 -24.39 -30.90
N SER A 74 -31.49 -25.48 -31.20
CA SER A 74 -31.64 -26.34 -32.41
C SER A 74 -30.53 -27.42 -32.39
N ALA A 75 -30.85 -28.70 -32.17
CA ALA A 75 -31.00 -29.77 -33.18
C ALA A 75 -29.75 -29.92 -34.08
N GLY A 76 -29.00 -31.03 -34.17
CA GLY A 76 -29.25 -32.45 -33.93
C GLY A 76 -29.06 -33.20 -35.27
N GLU A 77 -28.08 -34.11 -35.37
CA GLU A 77 -27.90 -35.25 -36.34
C GLU A 77 -26.40 -35.62 -36.45
N THR A 78 -25.91 -36.72 -35.85
CA THR A 78 -25.74 -38.13 -36.31
C THR A 78 -24.59 -38.43 -37.31
N GLU A 79 -23.69 -39.33 -36.85
CA GLU A 79 -23.01 -40.43 -37.58
C GLU A 79 -22.02 -40.08 -38.73
N ASP A 80 -20.96 -40.80 -39.10
CA ASP A 80 -20.24 -42.04 -38.74
C ASP A 80 -18.89 -41.98 -39.52
N GLY A 81 -17.89 -42.82 -39.23
CA GLY A 81 -16.76 -43.01 -40.17
C GLY A 81 -15.37 -43.32 -39.61
N THR A 82 -15.07 -44.61 -39.50
CA THR A 82 -13.77 -45.28 -39.25
C THR A 82 -12.64 -45.01 -40.28
N GLY A 83 -11.37 -45.01 -39.81
CA GLY A 83 -10.18 -45.22 -40.65
C GLY A 83 -8.80 -45.01 -39.95
N ARG A 84 -8.06 -46.10 -39.70
CA ARG A 84 -6.60 -46.17 -39.34
C ARG A 84 -5.74 -46.25 -40.64
N PRO A 85 -4.38 -46.26 -40.62
CA PRO A 85 -3.37 -45.52 -39.83
C PRO A 85 -2.22 -44.88 -40.70
N GLN A 86 -1.49 -43.92 -40.10
CA GLN A 86 -0.09 -43.40 -40.30
C GLN A 86 0.80 -43.79 -41.53
N PRO A 87 1.71 -42.89 -42.02
CA PRO A 87 3.00 -42.68 -41.32
C PRO A 87 3.71 -41.29 -41.42
N LYS A 88 4.50 -41.05 -40.36
CA LYS A 88 5.80 -40.32 -40.25
C LYS A 88 5.92 -38.87 -40.75
N GLY A 89 6.09 -37.97 -39.77
CA GLY A 89 6.81 -36.70 -39.92
C GLY A 89 7.22 -36.19 -38.53
N GLN A 90 8.53 -36.05 -38.30
CA GLN A 90 9.11 -35.47 -37.09
C GLN A 90 8.71 -33.99 -36.96
N GLY A 91 8.39 -33.54 -35.74
CA GLY A 91 8.31 -32.11 -35.47
C GLY A 91 7.53 -31.71 -34.23
N HIS A 92 8.25 -31.12 -33.28
CA HIS A 92 7.81 -30.15 -32.27
C HIS A 92 7.05 -30.64 -31.03
N LEU A 93 7.74 -30.45 -29.90
CA LEU A 93 7.18 -30.33 -28.55
C LEU A 93 5.97 -29.38 -28.53
N PRO A 94 4.92 -29.65 -27.73
CA PRO A 94 3.81 -28.73 -27.59
C PRO A 94 4.29 -27.44 -26.92
N SER A 95 4.18 -26.35 -27.69
CA SER A 95 4.38 -24.98 -27.23
C SER A 95 3.58 -24.76 -25.95
N SER A 96 4.33 -24.37 -24.91
CA SER A 96 3.83 -23.85 -23.65
C SER A 96 2.64 -22.91 -23.87
N SER A 97 1.56 -23.16 -23.15
CA SER A 97 0.42 -22.25 -23.01
C SER A 97 0.91 -20.82 -22.74
N LEU A 98 0.85 -19.99 -23.77
CA LEU A 98 1.10 -18.56 -23.67
C LEU A 98 0.07 -18.01 -22.68
N CYS A 99 0.53 -17.66 -21.48
CA CYS A 99 -0.27 -16.95 -20.49
C CYS A 99 -0.80 -15.69 -21.14
N SER A 100 -2.11 -15.61 -21.37
CA SER A 100 -2.78 -14.40 -21.81
C SER A 100 -2.57 -13.32 -20.75
N VAL A 101 -1.76 -12.31 -21.08
CA VAL A 101 -1.61 -11.13 -20.23
C VAL A 101 -2.97 -10.42 -20.21
N PRO A 102 -3.60 -10.20 -19.03
CA PRO A 102 -4.90 -9.55 -18.98
C PRO A 102 -4.82 -8.14 -19.58
N LYS A 103 -5.86 -7.74 -20.34
CA LYS A 103 -5.91 -6.41 -20.98
C LYS A 103 -5.87 -5.30 -19.92
N PRO A 104 -5.02 -4.28 -20.08
CA PRO A 104 -4.94 -3.17 -19.13
C PRO A 104 -6.27 -2.41 -19.05
N SER A 105 -6.56 -1.81 -17.88
CA SER A 105 -7.68 -0.87 -17.73
C SER A 105 -7.38 0.40 -18.51
N ILE A 106 -7.99 0.55 -19.69
CA ILE A 106 -7.73 1.65 -20.61
C ILE A 106 -8.79 2.74 -20.44
N ILE A 107 -8.35 3.99 -20.40
CA ILE A 107 -9.23 5.16 -20.42
C ILE A 107 -9.47 5.64 -21.86
N SER A 108 -10.63 6.26 -22.10
CA SER A 108 -10.91 6.92 -23.38
C SER A 108 -9.97 8.10 -23.58
N SER A 109 -9.39 8.24 -24.77
CA SER A 109 -8.49 9.36 -25.08
C SER A 109 -9.16 10.74 -25.01
N LYS A 110 -10.50 10.80 -24.98
CA LYS A 110 -11.30 12.02 -24.81
C LYS A 110 -11.42 12.50 -23.35
N SER A 111 -10.87 11.79 -22.38
CA SER A 111 -11.09 12.04 -20.94
C SER A 111 -10.26 13.20 -20.34
N GLY A 112 -9.66 14.07 -21.17
CA GLY A 112 -8.83 15.20 -20.74
C GLY A 112 -7.35 14.85 -20.56
N GLY A 113 -6.55 15.75 -19.98
CA GLY A 113 -5.10 15.55 -19.85
C GLY A 113 -4.34 15.73 -21.16
N PHE A 114 -3.02 15.50 -21.14
CA PHE A 114 -2.16 15.64 -22.31
C PHE A 114 -1.33 14.37 -22.56
N PRO A 115 -1.10 14.01 -23.83
CA PRO A 115 -0.31 12.83 -24.18
C PRO A 115 1.15 13.03 -23.80
N VAL A 116 1.82 11.93 -23.46
CA VAL A 116 3.27 11.94 -23.25
C VAL A 116 4.00 12.28 -24.54
N SER A 117 4.97 13.18 -24.47
CA SER A 117 5.87 13.45 -25.60
C SER A 117 7.03 12.45 -25.67
N LEU A 118 7.65 12.28 -26.84
CA LEU A 118 8.85 11.46 -26.99
C LEU A 118 9.96 11.89 -26.02
N ALA A 119 10.16 13.20 -25.82
CA ALA A 119 11.16 13.73 -24.90
C ALA A 119 10.87 13.29 -23.45
N MET A 120 9.60 13.33 -23.03
CA MET A 120 9.18 12.90 -21.69
C MET A 120 9.33 11.39 -21.50
N ALA A 121 8.94 10.59 -22.50
CA ALA A 121 9.08 9.13 -22.46
C ALA A 121 10.57 8.70 -22.40
N THR A 122 11.41 9.33 -23.22
CA THR A 122 12.87 9.13 -23.21
C THR A 122 13.46 9.50 -21.85
N LYS A 123 13.12 10.68 -21.31
CA LYS A 123 13.66 11.13 -20.02
C LYS A 123 13.18 10.24 -18.87
N LEU A 124 11.91 9.82 -18.89
CA LEU A 124 11.35 8.88 -17.92
C LEU A 124 12.18 7.59 -17.86
N ARG A 125 12.48 6.99 -19.01
CA ARG A 125 13.30 5.77 -19.07
C ARG A 125 14.73 5.99 -18.63
N GLN A 126 15.37 7.08 -19.07
CA GLN A 126 16.71 7.45 -18.60
C GLN A 126 16.75 7.61 -17.08
N THR A 127 15.76 8.27 -16.49
CA THR A 127 15.67 8.45 -15.03
C THR A 127 15.43 7.12 -14.31
N LEU A 128 14.68 6.19 -14.89
CA LEU A 128 14.43 4.88 -14.29
C LEU A 128 15.62 3.93 -14.41
N PHE A 129 16.11 3.71 -15.63
CA PHE A 129 17.04 2.63 -15.99
C PHE A 129 18.46 3.11 -16.29
N GLY A 130 18.67 4.43 -16.42
CA GLY A 130 19.92 4.99 -16.94
C GLY A 130 20.07 4.85 -18.46
N ASN A 131 19.07 4.29 -19.14
CA ASN A 131 19.04 4.09 -20.60
C ASN A 131 17.59 4.07 -21.11
N THR A 132 17.40 3.95 -22.41
CA THR A 132 16.08 4.01 -23.08
C THR A 132 15.60 2.66 -23.64
N THR A 133 16.45 1.63 -23.60
CA THR A 133 16.20 0.33 -24.23
C THR A 133 15.65 -0.71 -23.26
N GLN A 134 15.90 -0.56 -21.96
CA GLN A 134 15.42 -1.49 -20.95
C GLN A 134 13.91 -1.39 -20.76
N VAL A 135 13.31 -2.55 -20.48
CA VAL A 135 11.89 -2.74 -20.21
C VAL A 135 11.69 -3.49 -18.90
N PHE A 136 10.54 -3.30 -18.27
CA PHE A 136 10.21 -3.97 -17.02
C PHE A 136 10.11 -5.49 -17.15
N SER A 137 10.51 -6.23 -16.11
CA SER A 137 10.40 -7.68 -16.06
C SER A 137 8.96 -8.15 -15.83
N SER A 138 8.70 -9.46 -16.02
CA SER A 138 7.39 -10.08 -15.83
C SER A 138 6.79 -9.83 -14.43
N ASP A 139 7.63 -9.85 -13.39
CA ASP A 139 7.20 -9.55 -12.01
C ASP A 139 6.70 -8.12 -11.86
N TRP A 140 7.32 -7.17 -12.57
CA TRP A 140 6.90 -5.78 -12.58
C TRP A 140 5.61 -5.56 -13.37
N THR A 141 5.48 -6.19 -14.54
CA THR A 141 4.27 -6.04 -15.38
C THR A 141 3.04 -6.68 -14.76
N LYS A 142 3.19 -7.70 -13.92
CA LYS A 142 2.09 -8.31 -13.16
C LYS A 142 1.75 -7.59 -11.85
N ALA A 143 2.51 -6.58 -11.44
CA ALA A 143 2.34 -5.94 -10.15
C ALA A 143 1.26 -4.84 -10.14
N TYR A 144 0.36 -4.92 -9.17
CA TYR A 144 -0.72 -3.97 -8.89
C TYR A 144 -0.97 -3.88 -7.38
N PHE A 145 -1.85 -2.97 -6.95
CA PHE A 145 -2.18 -2.80 -5.54
C PHE A 145 -3.43 -3.59 -5.17
N GLN A 146 -3.26 -4.77 -4.57
CA GLN A 146 -4.35 -5.62 -4.13
C GLN A 146 -4.35 -5.72 -2.61
N PHE A 147 -5.49 -5.52 -1.97
CA PHE A 147 -5.65 -5.84 -0.54
C PHE A 147 -5.85 -7.34 -0.33
N HIS A 148 -5.59 -7.82 0.88
CA HIS A 148 -6.14 -9.09 1.35
C HIS A 148 -7.67 -9.02 1.43
N GLU A 149 -8.29 -10.19 1.59
CA GLU A 149 -9.75 -10.30 1.68
C GLU A 149 -10.35 -9.34 2.73
N PRO A 150 -11.46 -8.65 2.40
CA PRO A 150 -12.16 -7.80 3.35
C PRO A 150 -12.55 -8.56 4.63
N PHE A 151 -12.59 -7.85 5.76
CA PHE A 151 -12.94 -8.43 7.07
C PHE A 151 -12.05 -9.59 7.55
N SER A 152 -10.81 -9.69 7.05
CA SER A 152 -9.78 -10.61 7.54
C SER A 152 -8.79 -9.93 8.50
N ASP A 153 -7.97 -10.73 9.21
CA ASP A 153 -6.89 -10.23 10.08
C ASP A 153 -5.84 -9.37 9.34
N LEU A 154 -5.84 -9.43 8.00
CA LEU A 154 -4.98 -8.64 7.13
C LEU A 154 -5.76 -7.72 6.20
N ALA A 155 -7.03 -7.40 6.47
CA ALA A 155 -7.86 -6.56 5.60
C ALA A 155 -7.28 -5.16 5.33
N PHE A 156 -6.38 -4.67 6.19
CA PHE A 156 -5.64 -3.41 6.02
C PHE A 156 -4.37 -3.53 5.17
N ALA A 157 -3.95 -4.74 4.83
CA ALA A 157 -2.68 -5.02 4.22
C ALA A 157 -2.79 -5.30 2.72
N LEU A 158 -1.79 -4.85 1.97
CA LEU A 158 -1.60 -5.20 0.58
C LEU A 158 -0.97 -6.58 0.44
N GLN A 159 -1.49 -7.39 -0.48
CA GLN A 159 -0.75 -8.52 -1.03
C GLN A 159 0.47 -7.98 -1.80
N VAL A 160 1.64 -8.55 -1.53
CA VAL A 160 2.89 -8.06 -2.11
C VAL A 160 3.52 -9.08 -3.05
N GLY A 161 4.07 -8.56 -4.15
CA GLY A 161 4.82 -9.34 -5.11
C GLY A 161 6.23 -9.68 -4.65
N LYS A 162 7.05 -10.15 -5.60
CA LYS A 162 8.47 -10.46 -5.40
C LYS A 162 9.35 -9.35 -5.99
N GLY A 163 10.64 -9.34 -5.66
CA GLY A 163 11.62 -8.42 -6.25
C GLY A 163 11.38 -6.94 -5.90
N GLY A 164 11.74 -6.04 -6.83
CA GLY A 164 11.71 -4.59 -6.58
C GLY A 164 10.32 -4.00 -6.35
N VAL A 165 9.26 -4.55 -6.95
CA VAL A 165 7.88 -4.03 -6.76
C VAL A 165 7.40 -4.13 -5.32
N ARG A 166 7.86 -5.16 -4.59
CA ARG A 166 7.56 -5.36 -3.16
C ARG A 166 7.94 -4.14 -2.34
N SER A 167 9.06 -3.49 -2.66
CA SER A 167 9.54 -2.32 -1.92
C SER A 167 8.59 -1.13 -2.06
N ILE A 168 8.04 -0.89 -3.25
CA ILE A 168 7.04 0.15 -3.51
C ILE A 168 5.73 -0.20 -2.80
N GLN A 169 5.23 -1.43 -2.94
CA GLN A 169 3.99 -1.85 -2.29
C GLN A 169 4.08 -1.74 -0.76
N MET A 170 5.22 -2.10 -0.16
CA MET A 170 5.43 -1.96 1.29
C MET A 170 5.59 -0.49 1.73
N ALA A 171 6.22 0.36 0.93
CA ALA A 171 6.27 1.79 1.22
C ALA A 171 4.87 2.42 1.18
N VAL A 172 4.03 2.02 0.20
CA VAL A 172 2.62 2.40 0.12
C VAL A 172 1.82 1.83 1.31
N GLN A 173 2.11 0.60 1.75
CA GLN A 173 1.50 0.00 2.94
C GLN A 173 1.71 0.85 4.20
N GLY A 174 2.88 1.46 4.37
CA GLY A 174 3.13 2.41 5.46
C GLY A 174 2.19 3.63 5.40
N SER A 175 1.95 4.16 4.20
CA SER A 175 1.00 5.26 3.99
C SER A 175 -0.46 4.86 4.22
N ILE A 176 -0.83 3.64 3.85
CA ILE A 176 -2.15 3.04 4.16
C ILE A 176 -2.37 3.00 5.68
N ILE A 177 -1.41 2.47 6.45
CA ILE A 177 -1.49 2.40 7.91
C ILE A 177 -1.56 3.80 8.51
N LYS A 178 -0.77 4.75 8.00
CA LYS A 178 -0.85 6.17 8.39
C LYS A 178 -2.25 6.75 8.19
N TYR A 179 -2.88 6.48 7.05
CA TYR A 179 -4.22 6.98 6.77
C TYR A 179 -5.24 6.38 7.76
N LEU A 180 -5.20 5.06 7.92
CA LEU A 180 -6.14 4.31 8.73
C LEU A 180 -6.06 4.63 10.23
N LEU A 181 -4.85 4.81 10.78
CA LEU A 181 -4.67 5.03 12.22
C LEU A 181 -4.65 6.50 12.61
N PHE A 182 -4.20 7.40 11.73
CA PHE A 182 -3.79 8.75 12.18
C PHE A 182 -4.35 9.90 11.35
N THR A 183 -4.99 9.63 10.22
CA THR A 183 -5.44 10.69 9.29
C THR A 183 -6.96 10.70 9.07
N ARG A 184 -7.59 9.52 8.93
CA ARG A 184 -9.03 9.44 8.68
C ARG A 184 -9.82 10.00 9.86
N LYS A 185 -10.82 10.84 9.58
CA LYS A 185 -11.69 11.46 10.59
C LYS A 185 -12.88 10.54 10.91
N GLY A 186 -13.33 10.54 12.18
CA GLY A 186 -14.63 9.98 12.58
C GLY A 186 -14.74 8.45 12.62
N LYS A 187 -13.63 7.70 12.72
CA LYS A 187 -13.63 6.25 12.96
C LYS A 187 -12.66 5.89 14.06
N ASP A 188 -12.92 4.79 14.77
CA ASP A 188 -11.99 4.23 15.75
C ASP A 188 -10.64 3.91 15.07
N CYS A 189 -9.56 4.32 15.71
CA CYS A 189 -8.18 4.17 15.22
C CYS A 189 -7.41 3.15 16.07
N ASN A 190 -8.01 1.99 16.31
CA ASN A 190 -7.38 0.87 17.02
C ASN A 190 -7.04 -0.27 16.06
N PHE A 191 -6.30 -1.26 16.53
CA PHE A 191 -5.89 -2.41 15.71
C PHE A 191 -7.08 -3.18 15.16
N PHE A 192 -8.14 -3.41 15.95
CA PHE A 192 -9.35 -4.12 15.50
C PHE A 192 -10.03 -3.45 14.29
N SER A 193 -9.97 -2.11 14.21
CA SER A 193 -10.51 -1.37 13.06
C SER A 193 -9.75 -1.63 11.75
N LEU A 194 -8.49 -2.08 11.83
CA LEU A 194 -7.68 -2.46 10.67
C LEU A 194 -8.15 -3.81 10.09
N CYS A 195 -8.56 -4.75 10.94
CA CYS A 195 -9.05 -6.06 10.51
C CYS A 195 -10.49 -6.01 9.97
N ARG A 196 -11.27 -4.97 10.29
CA ARG A 196 -12.69 -4.86 9.93
C ARG A 196 -12.95 -4.01 8.69
N MET A 197 -11.97 -3.87 7.80
CA MET A 197 -12.12 -3.05 6.59
C MET A 197 -13.02 -3.74 5.57
N SER A 198 -14.05 -3.01 5.11
CA SER A 198 -14.85 -3.40 3.96
C SER A 198 -14.12 -3.15 2.64
N LYS A 199 -14.60 -3.73 1.54
CA LYS A 199 -14.05 -3.47 0.19
C LYS A 199 -14.07 -1.97 -0.16
N HIS A 200 -15.16 -1.28 0.19
CA HIS A 200 -15.27 0.17 0.00
C HIS A 200 -14.25 0.94 0.85
N ASP A 201 -14.01 0.54 2.10
CA ASP A 201 -12.99 1.16 2.94
C ASP A 201 -11.58 0.95 2.36
N GLN A 202 -11.29 -0.24 1.83
CA GLN A 202 -10.01 -0.53 1.16
C GLN A 202 -9.82 0.37 -0.07
N ASP A 203 -10.84 0.50 -0.92
CA ASP A 203 -10.78 1.31 -2.14
C ASP A 203 -10.54 2.78 -1.83
N ARG A 204 -11.30 3.34 -0.88
CA ARG A 204 -11.10 4.72 -0.42
C ARG A 204 -9.72 4.93 0.21
N THR A 205 -9.27 3.98 1.01
CA THR A 205 -7.96 4.03 1.67
C THR A 205 -6.82 4.00 0.66
N LEU A 206 -6.93 3.17 -0.38
CA LEU A 206 -5.93 3.11 -1.44
C LEU A 206 -5.82 4.44 -2.18
N ALA A 207 -6.96 4.99 -2.60
CA ALA A 207 -7.00 6.27 -3.30
C ALA A 207 -6.38 7.40 -2.45
N ALA A 208 -6.77 7.50 -1.18
CA ALA A 208 -6.23 8.50 -0.26
C ALA A 208 -4.72 8.32 -0.01
N ALA A 209 -4.23 7.08 0.12
CA ALA A 209 -2.81 6.80 0.31
C ALA A 209 -1.98 7.17 -0.92
N LEU A 210 -2.40 6.76 -2.12
CA LEU A 210 -1.71 7.09 -3.37
C LEU A 210 -1.75 8.60 -3.62
N ALA A 211 -2.90 9.26 -3.45
CA ALA A 211 -3.03 10.71 -3.57
C ALA A 211 -2.11 11.45 -2.59
N GLY A 212 -2.06 11.01 -1.33
CA GLY A 212 -1.20 11.61 -0.31
C GLY A 212 0.28 11.53 -0.67
N ILE A 213 0.73 10.42 -1.25
CA ILE A 213 2.13 10.25 -1.69
C ILE A 213 2.43 11.14 -2.91
N LEU A 214 1.57 11.13 -3.93
CA LEU A 214 1.78 11.94 -5.14
C LEU A 214 1.75 13.45 -4.82
N TRP A 215 0.83 13.87 -3.95
CA TRP A 215 0.75 15.24 -3.47
C TRP A 215 2.01 15.66 -2.72
N ALA A 216 2.57 14.78 -1.87
CA ALA A 216 3.83 15.04 -1.20
C ALA A 216 5.01 15.14 -2.19
N ALA A 217 5.07 14.28 -3.20
CA ALA A 217 6.10 14.31 -4.24
C ALA A 217 6.07 15.63 -5.04
N GLY A 218 4.88 16.12 -5.36
CA GLY A 218 4.68 17.44 -5.98
C GLY A 218 4.73 18.62 -5.01
N ALA A 219 5.37 18.44 -3.86
CA ALA A 219 5.63 19.47 -2.85
C ALA A 219 4.37 20.18 -2.33
N ALA A 220 3.25 19.43 -2.23
CA ALA A 220 1.95 19.91 -1.80
C ALA A 220 1.38 21.08 -2.63
N GLN A 221 1.76 21.14 -3.92
CA GLN A 221 1.29 22.17 -4.86
C GLN A 221 0.52 21.56 -6.04
N LYS A 222 1.00 20.43 -6.55
CA LYS A 222 0.37 19.71 -7.65
C LYS A 222 0.64 18.21 -7.55
N ALA A 223 -0.15 17.42 -8.25
CA ALA A 223 0.12 16.00 -8.51
C ALA A 223 -0.08 15.73 -10.01
N THR A 224 0.74 14.86 -10.57
CA THR A 224 0.61 14.39 -11.95
C THR A 224 0.31 12.90 -11.94
N LEU A 225 -0.85 12.52 -12.47
CA LEU A 225 -1.24 11.13 -12.62
C LEU A 225 -1.02 10.65 -14.05
N CYS A 226 -0.52 9.43 -14.20
CA CYS A 226 -0.37 8.75 -15.48
C CYS A 226 -1.40 7.64 -15.63
N LEU A 227 -2.18 7.69 -16.71
CA LEU A 227 -3.11 6.63 -17.11
C LEU A 227 -2.78 6.15 -18.52
N ILE A 228 -3.31 4.98 -18.90
CA ILE A 228 -3.06 4.37 -20.22
C ILE A 228 -4.28 4.54 -21.12
N THR A 229 -4.05 4.99 -22.35
CA THR A 229 -5.06 5.15 -23.41
C THR A 229 -4.94 4.05 -24.46
N GLU A 230 -5.94 3.93 -25.34
CA GLU A 230 -5.86 3.07 -26.54
C GLU A 230 -4.80 3.59 -27.51
N ASP A 231 -4.72 4.91 -27.65
CA ASP A 231 -3.83 5.57 -28.58
C ASP A 231 -2.35 5.45 -28.18
N THR A 232 -1.51 5.31 -29.20
CA THR A 232 -0.05 5.35 -29.08
C THR A 232 0.44 6.73 -29.53
N TYR A 233 1.01 7.49 -28.62
CA TYR A 233 1.42 8.88 -28.87
C TYR A 233 2.90 9.02 -29.25
N VAL A 234 3.72 8.00 -28.94
CA VAL A 234 5.15 7.99 -29.22
C VAL A 234 5.48 6.86 -30.19
N VAL A 235 6.07 7.21 -31.32
CA VAL A 235 6.56 6.25 -32.30
C VAL A 235 7.96 5.77 -31.87
N PRO A 236 8.24 4.45 -31.87
CA PRO A 236 9.58 3.93 -31.61
C PRO A 236 10.64 4.54 -32.55
N THR A 237 11.80 4.88 -32.01
CA THR A 237 12.93 5.44 -32.77
C THR A 237 14.21 4.65 -32.44
N PRO A 238 15.31 4.76 -33.21
CA PRO A 238 16.57 4.07 -32.87
C PRO A 238 17.10 4.41 -31.45
N GLY A 239 16.76 5.59 -30.93
CA GLY A 239 17.11 6.02 -29.56
C GLY A 239 16.07 5.66 -28.49
N TYR A 240 14.93 5.07 -28.86
CA TYR A 240 13.84 4.72 -27.96
C TYR A 240 13.12 3.45 -28.45
N SER A 241 13.32 2.33 -27.75
CA SER A 241 12.67 1.07 -28.07
C SER A 241 11.24 1.06 -27.49
N GLY A 242 10.20 0.90 -28.30
CA GLY A 242 8.83 0.86 -27.76
C GLY A 242 8.63 -0.30 -26.76
N ASP A 243 7.95 -0.07 -25.62
CA ASP A 243 7.57 -1.11 -24.65
C ASP A 243 6.06 -1.42 -24.64
N GLY A 244 5.30 -0.75 -25.51
CA GLY A 244 3.85 -0.89 -25.63
C GLY A 244 3.11 -0.32 -24.42
N PHE A 245 3.77 0.50 -23.60
CA PHE A 245 3.24 1.01 -22.35
C PHE A 245 3.55 2.49 -22.15
N SER A 246 4.83 2.88 -22.09
CA SER A 246 5.21 4.27 -21.88
C SER A 246 4.86 5.17 -23.08
N GLU A 247 4.60 4.61 -24.26
CA GLU A 247 4.13 5.38 -25.43
C GLU A 247 2.65 5.76 -25.38
N ARG A 248 1.88 5.11 -24.50
CA ARG A 248 0.41 5.22 -24.40
C ARG A 248 -0.01 6.00 -23.16
N LEU A 249 0.91 6.72 -22.54
CA LEU A 249 0.64 7.47 -21.32
C LEU A 249 -0.09 8.77 -21.64
N GLN A 250 -1.17 9.00 -20.91
CA GLN A 250 -1.85 10.28 -20.81
C GLN A 250 -1.66 10.82 -19.38
N LEU A 251 -1.25 12.08 -19.30
CA LEU A 251 -0.89 12.75 -18.05
C LEU A 251 -1.97 13.73 -17.63
N PHE A 252 -2.31 13.70 -16.36
CA PHE A 252 -3.31 14.55 -15.72
C PHE A 252 -2.66 15.35 -14.62
N GLU A 253 -2.59 16.66 -14.76
CA GLU A 253 -2.12 17.55 -13.69
C GLU A 253 -3.30 18.03 -12.85
N LEU A 254 -3.16 17.87 -11.53
CA LEU A 254 -4.17 18.21 -10.54
C LEU A 254 -3.53 19.15 -9.51
N SER A 255 -4.19 20.27 -9.24
CA SER A 255 -3.68 21.34 -8.35
C SER A 255 -4.33 21.34 -6.97
N ASP A 256 -5.11 20.31 -6.65
CA ASP A 256 -5.83 20.19 -5.39
C ASP A 256 -5.77 18.74 -4.87
N LYS A 257 -5.62 18.58 -3.56
CA LYS A 257 -5.37 17.28 -2.94
C LYS A 257 -6.63 16.42 -2.93
N GLU A 258 -7.76 16.99 -2.56
CA GLU A 258 -9.06 16.33 -2.52
C GLU A 258 -9.50 15.90 -3.92
N THR A 259 -9.26 16.77 -4.92
CA THR A 259 -9.48 16.47 -6.34
C THR A 259 -8.56 15.33 -6.81
N THR A 260 -7.30 15.31 -6.36
CA THR A 260 -6.37 14.21 -6.64
C THR A 260 -6.88 12.88 -6.06
N GLU A 261 -7.35 12.88 -4.81
CA GLU A 261 -7.94 11.69 -4.17
C GLU A 261 -9.17 11.20 -4.94
N LYS A 262 -10.09 12.10 -5.27
CA LYS A 262 -11.29 11.75 -6.03
C LYS A 262 -10.95 11.19 -7.41
N PHE A 263 -10.04 11.84 -8.14
CA PHE A 263 -9.65 11.40 -9.48
C PHE A 263 -9.00 10.01 -9.46
N ILE A 264 -8.15 9.71 -8.47
CA ILE A 264 -7.58 8.36 -8.30
C ILE A 264 -8.66 7.35 -7.92
N TYR A 265 -9.62 7.73 -7.07
CA TYR A 265 -10.74 6.86 -6.70
C TYR A 265 -11.60 6.48 -7.91
N ASP A 266 -11.93 7.46 -8.76
CA ASP A 266 -12.72 7.24 -9.99
C ASP A 266 -11.99 6.33 -10.99
N HIS A 267 -10.65 6.35 -11.00
CA HIS A 267 -9.80 5.53 -11.89
C HIS A 267 -9.07 4.40 -11.17
N LEU A 268 -9.56 3.95 -10.00
CA LEU A 268 -8.82 3.05 -9.12
C LEU A 268 -8.49 1.69 -9.78
N GLN A 269 -9.31 1.27 -10.75
CA GLN A 269 -9.09 0.05 -11.53
C GLN A 269 -7.80 0.08 -12.35
N CYS A 270 -7.22 1.25 -12.65
CA CYS A 270 -5.90 1.34 -13.27
C CYS A 270 -4.76 0.93 -12.31
N PHE A 271 -5.00 0.99 -11.00
CA PHE A 271 -3.99 0.68 -9.98
C PHE A 271 -4.22 -0.67 -9.28
N LYS A 272 -5.48 -1.10 -9.18
CA LYS A 272 -5.90 -2.29 -8.41
C LYS A 272 -6.23 -3.53 -9.25
N ARG A 273 -6.50 -3.39 -10.55
CA ARG A 273 -6.94 -4.52 -11.38
C ARG A 273 -5.75 -5.38 -11.81
N GLU A 274 -5.94 -6.68 -11.83
CA GLU A 274 -4.97 -7.60 -12.43
C GLU A 274 -4.69 -7.23 -13.90
N GLY A 275 -3.41 -7.23 -14.28
CA GLY A 275 -2.94 -6.82 -15.61
C GLY A 275 -2.87 -5.31 -15.86
N SER A 276 -3.28 -4.46 -14.91
CA SER A 276 -3.24 -3.00 -15.08
C SER A 276 -1.82 -2.42 -15.03
N ARG A 277 -0.84 -3.18 -14.53
CA ARG A 277 0.52 -2.72 -14.22
C ARG A 277 0.54 -1.55 -13.24
N GLY A 278 -0.39 -1.57 -12.26
CA GLY A 278 -0.67 -0.45 -11.36
C GLY A 278 0.54 0.09 -10.59
N VAL A 279 1.52 -0.77 -10.23
CA VAL A 279 2.75 -0.32 -9.55
C VAL A 279 3.64 0.51 -10.48
N ILE A 280 3.72 0.15 -11.77
CA ILE A 280 4.47 0.92 -12.77
C ILE A 280 3.78 2.27 -13.01
N LEU A 281 2.46 2.30 -13.17
CA LEU A 281 1.70 3.55 -13.35
C LEU A 281 1.87 4.50 -12.17
N PHE A 282 1.85 3.95 -10.96
CA PHE A 282 2.10 4.73 -9.76
C PHE A 282 3.53 5.29 -9.74
N LEU A 283 4.54 4.49 -10.08
CA LEU A 283 5.93 4.96 -10.15
C LEU A 283 6.12 6.07 -11.19
N TYR A 284 5.49 5.96 -12.35
CA TYR A 284 5.50 7.01 -13.37
C TYR A 284 4.84 8.28 -12.86
N SER A 285 3.63 8.16 -12.28
CA SER A 285 2.90 9.28 -11.67
C SER A 285 3.75 9.99 -10.61
N LEU A 286 4.50 9.21 -9.81
CA LEU A 286 5.39 9.73 -8.78
C LEU A 286 6.56 10.54 -9.36
N ILE A 287 7.17 10.05 -10.43
CA ILE A 287 8.27 10.74 -11.13
C ILE A 287 7.79 12.04 -11.76
N PHE A 288 6.65 12.02 -12.45
CA PHE A 288 6.09 13.23 -13.06
C PHE A 288 5.61 14.24 -12.03
N SER A 289 5.00 13.79 -10.93
CA SER A 289 4.62 14.65 -9.81
C SER A 289 5.85 15.35 -9.21
N ARG A 290 6.97 14.63 -9.09
CA ARG A 290 8.23 15.22 -8.61
C ARG A 290 8.90 16.14 -9.62
N THR A 291 8.73 15.88 -10.91
CA THR A 291 9.43 16.48 -12.06
C THR A 291 10.90 16.08 -12.22
N PHE A 292 11.37 16.05 -13.47
CA PHE A 292 12.73 15.64 -13.80
C PHE A 292 13.79 16.61 -13.27
N GLU A 293 13.50 17.91 -13.25
CA GLU A 293 14.43 18.96 -12.80
C GLU A 293 14.68 18.85 -11.30
N ARG A 294 13.63 18.59 -10.51
CA ARG A 294 13.77 18.41 -9.06
C ARG A 294 14.46 17.09 -8.75
N LEU A 295 14.13 16.00 -9.45
CA LEU A 295 14.83 14.72 -9.31
C LEU A 295 16.33 14.86 -9.59
N GLN A 296 16.71 15.53 -10.68
CA GLN A 296 18.11 15.71 -11.04
C GLN A 296 18.90 16.49 -9.98
N LYS A 297 18.26 17.43 -9.28
CA LYS A 297 18.88 18.19 -8.17
C LYS A 297 18.99 17.40 -6.87
N GLU A 298 18.13 16.42 -6.66
CA GLU A 298 18.08 15.61 -5.43
C GLU A 298 18.94 14.37 -5.49
N LEU A 299 19.08 13.79 -6.68
CA LEU A 299 20.01 12.71 -6.93
C LEU A 299 21.46 13.21 -6.82
N ASP A 300 22.37 12.30 -6.53
CA ASP A 300 23.81 12.58 -6.42
C ASP A 300 24.63 11.56 -7.22
N VAL A 301 25.95 11.67 -7.16
CA VAL A 301 26.88 10.84 -7.94
C VAL A 301 26.75 9.34 -7.63
N SER A 302 26.20 8.97 -6.46
CA SER A 302 26.01 7.57 -6.09
C SER A 302 24.81 6.94 -6.81
N THR A 303 23.84 7.77 -7.24
CA THR A 303 22.55 7.32 -7.75
C THR A 303 22.10 8.20 -8.91
N THR A 304 22.45 7.79 -10.13
CA THR A 304 22.09 8.54 -11.36
C THR A 304 20.72 8.13 -11.94
N HIS A 305 20.20 6.98 -11.53
CA HIS A 305 18.94 6.40 -12.02
C HIS A 305 18.24 5.64 -10.89
N LEU A 306 16.92 5.49 -10.96
CA LEU A 306 16.09 5.06 -9.82
C LEU A 306 16.03 3.54 -9.58
N LEU A 307 16.25 2.73 -10.62
CA LEU A 307 16.13 1.28 -10.57
C LEU A 307 17.46 0.58 -10.82
N GLN A 308 17.87 -0.30 -9.91
CA GLN A 308 19.09 -1.08 -10.06
C GLN A 308 18.78 -2.43 -10.72
N PRO A 309 19.48 -2.81 -11.81
CA PRO A 309 19.37 -4.15 -12.38
C PRO A 309 19.73 -5.23 -11.37
N ASN A 310 18.97 -6.32 -11.35
CA ASN A 310 19.22 -7.51 -10.52
C ASN A 310 18.85 -8.78 -11.31
N ALA A 311 19.33 -9.95 -10.86
CA ALA A 311 18.98 -11.23 -11.48
C ALA A 311 17.45 -11.38 -11.60
N GLY A 312 16.94 -11.42 -12.83
CA GLY A 312 15.51 -11.56 -13.12
C GLY A 312 14.66 -10.28 -13.06
N GLY A 313 15.25 -9.08 -12.88
CA GLY A 313 14.48 -7.83 -12.96
C GLY A 313 15.20 -6.60 -12.39
N PHE A 314 14.45 -5.79 -11.66
CA PHE A 314 14.94 -4.54 -11.07
C PHE A 314 14.63 -4.46 -9.59
N LEU A 315 15.55 -3.91 -8.82
CA LEU A 315 15.37 -3.46 -7.45
C LEU A 315 15.20 -1.94 -7.42
N CYS A 316 14.36 -1.45 -6.50
CA CYS A 316 14.27 0.00 -6.28
C CYS A 316 15.48 0.45 -5.47
N ARG A 317 16.12 1.54 -5.90
CA ARG A 317 17.10 2.22 -5.05
C ARG A 317 16.39 2.98 -3.95
N GLN A 318 17.14 3.28 -2.89
CA GLN A 318 16.62 4.00 -1.72
C GLN A 318 15.98 5.35 -2.09
N ALA A 319 16.45 6.04 -3.13
CA ALA A 319 15.86 7.25 -3.67
C ALA A 319 14.35 7.11 -3.96
N VAL A 320 13.90 5.98 -4.50
CA VAL A 320 12.46 5.71 -4.77
C VAL A 320 11.68 5.60 -3.47
N LEU A 321 12.25 4.93 -2.47
CA LEU A 321 11.60 4.75 -1.17
C LEU A 321 11.50 6.07 -0.42
N ASN A 322 12.58 6.85 -0.42
CA ASN A 322 12.58 8.19 0.16
C ASN A 322 11.60 9.11 -0.57
N LEU A 323 11.44 8.97 -1.88
CA LEU A 323 10.43 9.73 -2.64
C LEU A 323 9.01 9.40 -2.18
N ILE A 324 8.72 8.12 -1.93
CA ILE A 324 7.41 7.69 -1.39
C ILE A 324 7.21 8.16 0.06
N LEU A 325 8.24 8.04 0.91
CA LEU A 325 8.15 8.35 2.34
C LEU A 325 8.14 9.86 2.63
N THR A 326 8.91 10.64 1.87
CA THR A 326 9.23 12.05 2.18
C THR A 326 8.81 13.04 1.10
N GLY A 327 8.45 12.56 -0.10
CA GLY A 327 8.21 13.43 -1.27
C GLY A 327 9.49 13.92 -1.97
N ARG A 328 10.67 13.43 -1.57
CA ARG A 328 11.97 13.77 -2.18
C ARG A 328 12.81 12.54 -2.47
N ALA A 329 13.54 12.53 -3.58
CA ALA A 329 14.30 11.37 -4.04
C ALA A 329 15.75 11.36 -3.54
N SER A 330 16.01 11.76 -2.29
CA SER A 330 17.36 11.73 -1.71
C SER A 330 17.89 10.28 -1.68
N PRO A 331 19.09 9.99 -2.22
CA PRO A 331 19.59 8.61 -2.30
C PRO A 331 19.90 7.95 -0.95
N HIS A 332 20.17 8.73 0.10
CA HIS A 332 20.67 8.18 1.36
C HIS A 332 19.68 8.30 2.53
N VAL A 333 19.92 7.50 3.57
CA VAL A 333 19.08 7.39 4.77
C VAL A 333 19.58 8.21 5.96
N PHE A 334 20.77 8.80 5.86
CA PHE A 334 21.31 9.71 6.88
C PHE A 334 20.62 11.08 6.83
N ASN A 335 20.89 11.93 7.82
CA ASN A 335 20.31 13.27 7.90
C ASN A 335 21.09 14.30 7.06
N GLY A 336 20.37 15.20 6.40
CA GLY A 336 20.96 16.35 5.71
C GLY A 336 21.84 15.96 4.52
N CYS A 337 22.83 16.78 4.22
CA CYS A 337 23.86 16.46 3.23
C CYS A 337 25.17 16.12 3.94
N GLN A 338 25.94 15.18 3.39
CA GLN A 338 27.26 14.80 3.90
C GLN A 338 28.30 14.83 2.79
N LYS A 339 29.57 15.00 3.15
CA LYS A 339 30.66 14.86 2.18
C LYS A 339 31.01 13.38 2.02
N GLY A 340 31.03 12.91 0.78
CA GLY A 340 31.51 11.58 0.43
C GLY A 340 33.03 11.48 0.52
N LYS A 341 33.56 10.29 0.21
CA LYS A 341 35.00 10.01 0.32
C LYS A 341 35.84 10.82 -0.67
N SER A 342 35.26 11.17 -1.81
CA SER A 342 35.90 11.97 -2.87
C SER A 342 35.49 13.45 -2.79
N GLN A 343 35.02 13.91 -1.63
CA GLN A 343 34.54 15.28 -1.35
C GLN A 343 33.27 15.71 -2.11
N GLU A 344 32.61 14.78 -2.79
CA GLU A 344 31.28 14.98 -3.37
C GLU A 344 30.23 15.27 -2.28
N ILE A 345 29.17 15.99 -2.62
CA ILE A 345 28.03 16.17 -1.72
C ILE A 345 27.07 15.00 -1.95
N LEU A 346 26.81 14.24 -0.89
CA LEU A 346 25.84 13.15 -0.83
C LEU A 346 24.55 13.64 -0.17
N HIS A 347 23.41 13.33 -0.77
CA HIS A 347 22.10 13.82 -0.34
C HIS A 347 21.35 12.80 0.52
N GLY A 348 21.12 13.14 1.78
CA GLY A 348 20.28 12.41 2.72
C GLY A 348 18.93 13.08 2.95
N VAL A 349 18.25 12.65 4.01
CA VAL A 349 16.89 13.10 4.33
C VAL A 349 16.94 14.43 5.08
N LEU A 350 16.27 15.44 4.50
CA LEU A 350 16.29 16.82 4.99
C LEU A 350 15.27 17.08 6.11
N THR A 351 14.14 16.39 6.09
CA THR A 351 13.01 16.68 6.97
C THR A 351 12.46 15.41 7.60
N ARG A 352 12.03 15.51 8.86
CA ARG A 352 11.45 14.40 9.60
C ARG A 352 10.22 13.86 8.87
N SER A 353 10.26 12.58 8.53
CA SER A 353 9.20 11.89 7.81
C SER A 353 8.02 11.54 8.72
N ASP A 354 6.82 11.42 8.14
CA ASP A 354 5.65 10.91 8.87
C ASP A 354 5.77 9.40 9.10
N VAL A 355 6.27 8.66 8.10
CA VAL A 355 6.58 7.22 8.16
C VAL A 355 8.09 7.05 8.13
N GLY A 356 8.61 6.31 9.10
CA GLY A 356 10.04 6.11 9.28
C GLY A 356 10.61 5.00 8.41
N TYR A 357 11.90 4.78 8.58
CA TYR A 357 12.63 3.69 7.95
C TYR A 357 13.58 3.07 8.96
N LEU A 358 13.70 1.74 8.94
CA LEU A 358 14.70 0.99 9.71
C LEU A 358 15.37 -0.01 8.78
N GLN A 359 16.65 -0.28 9.02
CA GLN A 359 17.43 -1.18 8.18
C GLN A 359 18.32 -2.07 9.03
N TRP A 360 18.37 -3.34 8.66
CA TRP A 360 19.29 -4.32 9.18
C TRP A 360 19.69 -5.29 8.07
N GLY A 361 20.98 -5.52 7.90
CA GLY A 361 21.52 -6.43 6.91
C GLY A 361 22.93 -6.94 7.27
N LYS A 362 23.39 -8.00 6.61
CA LYS A 362 24.76 -8.50 6.78
C LYS A 362 25.84 -7.47 6.38
N ASP A 363 25.49 -6.54 5.48
CA ASP A 363 26.41 -5.53 4.96
C ASP A 363 26.39 -4.21 5.76
N THR A 364 25.50 -4.07 6.76
CA THR A 364 25.53 -2.93 7.69
C THR A 364 26.66 -3.15 8.69
N SER A 365 27.89 -2.85 8.28
CA SER A 365 29.01 -2.75 9.21
C SER A 365 28.76 -1.59 10.18
N GLU A 366 29.00 -1.81 11.48
CA GLU A 366 28.72 -0.82 12.53
C GLU A 366 29.53 0.49 12.38
N GLY A 367 30.56 0.49 11.52
CA GLY A 367 31.44 1.63 11.25
C GLY A 367 31.06 2.53 10.08
N ASP A 368 30.15 2.12 9.18
CA ASP A 368 29.80 2.96 8.02
C ASP A 368 28.71 3.98 8.36
N ARG A 369 29.15 5.19 8.71
CA ARG A 369 28.27 6.33 9.05
C ARG A 369 27.27 6.66 7.93
N LEU A 370 27.62 6.40 6.66
CA LEU A 370 26.74 6.68 5.52
C LEU A 370 25.61 5.66 5.38
N SER A 371 25.80 4.45 5.91
CA SER A 371 24.78 3.40 5.95
C SER A 371 23.87 3.48 7.19
N GLN A 372 24.19 4.33 8.16
CA GLN A 372 23.38 4.50 9.37
C GLN A 372 22.13 5.35 9.09
N VAL A 373 20.97 4.79 9.41
CA VAL A 373 19.69 5.51 9.30
C VAL A 373 19.67 6.69 10.28
N GLY A 374 19.53 7.90 9.73
CA GLY A 374 19.48 9.14 10.49
C GLY A 374 18.17 9.33 11.24
N SER A 375 18.16 10.27 12.20
CA SER A 375 16.99 10.54 13.04
C SER A 375 15.75 10.98 12.26
N MET A 376 15.89 11.63 11.09
CA MET A 376 14.75 12.06 10.26
C MET A 376 13.86 10.89 9.79
N LEU A 377 14.43 9.69 9.73
CA LEU A 377 13.72 8.45 9.39
C LEU A 377 13.56 7.51 10.60
N LYS A 378 14.52 7.52 11.55
CA LYS A 378 14.54 6.59 12.68
C LYS A 378 13.55 6.98 13.80
N THR A 379 13.28 8.27 13.95
CA THR A 379 12.26 8.82 14.85
C THR A 379 11.20 9.55 14.01
N PRO A 380 10.33 8.85 13.26
CA PRO A 380 9.28 9.49 12.46
C PRO A 380 8.24 10.23 13.31
N LYS A 381 7.35 11.01 12.68
CA LYS A 381 6.27 11.71 13.40
C LYS A 381 5.17 10.76 13.86
N LEU A 382 4.96 9.66 13.16
CA LEU A 382 4.00 8.61 13.51
C LEU A 382 4.77 7.31 13.75
N PRO A 383 4.32 6.45 14.67
CA PRO A 383 5.02 5.21 15.02
C PRO A 383 4.82 4.12 13.96
N ILE A 384 5.28 4.39 12.73
CA ILE A 384 5.20 3.50 11.57
C ILE A 384 6.59 3.52 10.91
N TRP A 385 7.12 2.35 10.58
CA TRP A 385 8.42 2.20 9.92
C TRP A 385 8.32 1.22 8.76
N LEU A 386 8.86 1.63 7.61
CA LEU A 386 9.27 0.71 6.56
C LEU A 386 10.59 0.05 6.98
N CYS A 387 10.60 -1.27 7.12
CA CYS A 387 11.78 -2.02 7.52
C CYS A 387 12.40 -2.73 6.31
N ASN A 388 13.69 -2.51 6.07
CA ASN A 388 14.51 -3.28 5.15
C ASN A 388 15.35 -4.30 5.95
N ILE A 389 14.95 -5.56 5.88
CA ILE A 389 15.59 -6.66 6.62
C ILE A 389 16.24 -7.60 5.60
N ASN A 390 17.57 -7.54 5.47
CA ASN A 390 18.33 -8.30 4.47
C ASN A 390 17.75 -8.17 3.03
N GLY A 391 17.36 -6.96 2.63
CA GLY A 391 16.75 -6.70 1.31
C GLY A 391 15.24 -6.97 1.23
N ASN A 392 14.63 -7.53 2.29
CA ASN A 392 13.20 -7.78 2.34
C ASN A 392 12.46 -6.63 3.03
N TYR A 393 11.64 -5.93 2.26
CA TYR A 393 10.80 -4.85 2.79
C TYR A 393 9.59 -5.40 3.54
N SER A 394 9.26 -4.75 4.65
CA SER A 394 8.19 -5.08 5.59
C SER A 394 7.75 -3.81 6.34
N VAL A 395 6.64 -3.87 7.08
CA VAL A 395 6.16 -2.71 7.86
C VAL A 395 6.03 -3.08 9.33
N LEU A 396 6.54 -2.19 10.19
CA LEU A 396 6.45 -2.26 11.64
C LEU A 396 5.71 -1.02 12.14
N PHE A 397 4.74 -1.15 13.03
CA PHE A 397 3.97 0.00 13.51
C PHE A 397 3.38 -0.19 14.89
N SER A 398 3.05 0.92 15.56
CA SER A 398 2.22 0.93 16.76
C SER A 398 0.91 1.67 16.49
N THR A 399 -0.14 1.33 17.24
CA THR A 399 -1.40 2.08 17.24
C THR A 399 -1.33 3.29 18.17
N ASN A 400 -0.40 3.31 19.12
CA ASN A 400 -0.26 4.42 20.06
C ASN A 400 0.55 5.57 19.45
N ARG A 401 -0.13 6.63 19.01
CA ARG A 401 0.48 7.84 18.44
C ARG A 401 1.58 8.45 19.31
N GLN A 402 1.45 8.35 20.64
CA GLN A 402 2.35 8.99 21.60
C GLN A 402 3.65 8.22 21.83
N LEU A 403 3.81 7.02 21.24
CA LEU A 403 4.98 6.16 21.45
C LEU A 403 6.33 6.88 21.30
N LEU A 404 6.44 7.82 20.36
CA LEU A 404 7.69 8.54 20.08
C LEU A 404 7.77 9.94 20.70
N SER A 405 6.75 10.35 21.43
CA SER A 405 6.66 11.67 22.08
C SER A 405 6.63 11.59 23.61
N ASP A 406 6.25 10.44 24.16
CA ASP A 406 6.20 10.21 25.60
C ASP A 406 7.18 9.09 26.00
N TRP A 407 8.24 9.48 26.72
CA TRP A 407 9.26 8.55 27.21
C TRP A 407 8.70 7.48 28.15
N ARG A 408 7.57 7.73 28.83
CA ARG A 408 6.93 6.72 29.71
C ARG A 408 6.32 5.60 28.87
N VAL A 409 5.69 5.96 27.76
CA VAL A 409 5.12 5.01 26.80
C VAL A 409 6.24 4.25 26.08
N GLU A 410 7.35 4.92 25.76
CA GLU A 410 8.51 4.30 25.10
C GLU A 410 9.23 3.25 25.98
N ARG A 411 8.86 3.07 27.25
CA ARG A 411 9.41 2.03 28.13
C ARG A 411 8.90 0.63 27.85
N LEU A 412 7.60 0.49 27.65
CA LEU A 412 6.92 -0.80 27.43
C LEU A 412 5.74 -0.58 26.51
N PHE A 413 5.79 -1.17 25.31
CA PHE A 413 4.80 -0.89 24.28
C PHE A 413 4.65 -2.03 23.27
N ASP A 414 3.55 -1.98 22.54
CA ASP A 414 3.24 -2.95 21.50
C ASP A 414 3.60 -2.46 20.09
N LEU A 415 4.18 -3.36 19.31
CA LEU A 415 4.41 -3.22 17.88
C LEU A 415 3.71 -4.35 17.12
N TYR A 416 3.20 -4.01 15.94
CA TYR A 416 2.64 -4.93 14.97
C TYR A 416 3.57 -5.01 13.76
N PHE A 417 3.88 -6.24 13.35
CA PHE A 417 4.78 -6.51 12.24
C PHE A 417 4.07 -7.23 11.10
N TYR A 418 4.09 -6.61 9.93
CA TYR A 418 3.61 -7.17 8.68
C TYR A 418 4.77 -7.42 7.72
N SER A 419 5.06 -8.70 7.48
CA SER A 419 6.12 -9.14 6.58
C SER A 419 5.64 -9.21 5.13
N GLY A 420 4.35 -9.38 4.85
CA GLY A 420 3.87 -9.68 3.49
C GLY A 420 4.44 -10.98 2.90
N ARG A 421 4.83 -11.94 3.74
CA ARG A 421 5.06 -13.32 3.29
C ARG A 421 3.68 -13.95 2.99
N PRO A 422 3.52 -14.74 1.91
CA PRO A 422 2.23 -15.37 1.59
C PRO A 422 1.66 -16.26 2.70
N ALA A 423 2.52 -16.89 3.50
CA ALA A 423 2.13 -17.74 4.63
C ALA A 423 1.64 -16.96 5.86
N GLN A 424 1.82 -15.63 5.89
CA GLN A 424 1.39 -14.81 7.02
C GLN A 424 -0.12 -14.56 6.93
N SER A 425 -0.89 -15.13 7.86
CA SER A 425 -2.35 -14.94 7.95
C SER A 425 -2.76 -13.80 8.89
N LYS A 426 -1.90 -13.42 9.84
CA LYS A 426 -2.10 -12.32 10.79
C LYS A 426 -0.79 -11.56 11.04
N PRO A 427 -0.81 -10.26 11.39
CA PRO A 427 0.41 -9.56 11.77
C PRO A 427 0.96 -10.13 13.08
N ALA A 428 2.28 -10.17 13.22
CA ALA A 428 2.89 -10.56 14.48
C ALA A 428 2.73 -9.41 15.48
N HIS A 429 2.30 -9.75 16.70
CA HIS A 429 2.19 -8.81 17.81
C HIS A 429 3.41 -8.99 18.70
N LEU A 430 4.18 -7.93 18.87
CA LEU A 430 5.38 -7.88 19.67
C LEU A 430 5.16 -6.92 20.83
N THR A 431 5.61 -7.30 22.02
CA THR A 431 5.77 -6.38 23.14
C THR A 431 7.25 -6.08 23.31
N VAL A 432 7.59 -4.80 23.26
CA VAL A 432 8.96 -4.29 23.37
C VAL A 432 9.12 -3.63 24.72
N ASP A 433 10.10 -4.10 25.48
CA ASP A 433 10.49 -3.53 26.75
C ASP A 433 11.90 -2.94 26.63
N THR A 434 12.02 -1.65 26.90
CA THR A 434 13.28 -0.90 26.86
C THR A 434 13.84 -0.65 28.26
N HIS A 435 13.26 -1.23 29.31
CA HIS A 435 13.85 -1.20 30.64
C HIS A 435 15.22 -1.87 30.60
N SER A 436 16.23 -1.13 31.02
CA SER A 436 17.58 -1.65 31.17
C SER A 436 17.62 -2.61 32.34
N HIS A 437 17.53 -3.91 32.06
CA HIS A 437 17.89 -4.96 33.02
C HIS A 437 19.43 -5.05 33.14
N HIS A 438 20.06 -3.96 33.59
CA HIS A 438 21.49 -3.91 33.88
C HIS A 438 21.87 -4.93 34.97
N TRP A 439 20.91 -5.38 35.79
CA TRP A 439 21.07 -6.44 36.78
C TRP A 439 20.90 -7.87 36.21
N GLU A 440 20.14 -8.09 35.13
CA GLU A 440 20.12 -9.40 34.42
C GLU A 440 21.45 -9.66 33.70
N ARG A 441 22.19 -8.61 33.33
CA ARG A 441 23.58 -8.71 32.83
C ARG A 441 24.53 -9.34 33.85
N VAL A 442 24.23 -9.25 35.15
CA VAL A 442 25.11 -9.77 36.22
C VAL A 442 24.80 -11.24 36.54
N GLN A 443 23.57 -11.71 36.31
CA GLN A 443 23.22 -13.14 36.47
C GLN A 443 23.48 -13.97 35.21
N HIS A 444 23.70 -13.33 34.06
CA HIS A 444 24.13 -13.97 32.82
C HIS A 444 25.51 -13.50 32.37
N LYS A 445 26.51 -13.55 33.27
CA LYS A 445 27.92 -13.67 32.86
C LYS A 445 28.20 -15.08 32.32
N ASP A 446 27.48 -15.46 31.29
CA ASP A 446 27.98 -16.37 30.27
C ASP A 446 28.32 -15.50 29.05
N GLU A 447 29.37 -14.70 29.21
CA GLU A 447 30.17 -14.28 28.06
C GLU A 447 30.56 -15.58 27.34
N HIS A 448 29.96 -15.82 26.16
CA HIS A 448 30.06 -17.04 25.34
C HIS A 448 29.07 -18.18 25.65
N SER A 449 27.77 -17.90 25.78
CA SER A 449 26.76 -18.91 25.39
C SER A 449 26.57 -18.88 23.86
N PRO A 450 27.09 -19.87 23.11
CA PRO A 450 26.98 -19.90 21.65
C PRO A 450 25.57 -20.37 21.29
N GLY A 451 24.58 -19.47 21.29
CA GLY A 451 23.21 -19.92 21.01
C GLY A 451 22.09 -18.90 20.92
N ARG A 452 22.20 -17.69 21.48
CA ARG A 452 21.10 -16.71 21.41
C ARG A 452 21.07 -16.04 20.03
N ARG A 453 20.54 -16.75 19.03
CA ARG A 453 20.26 -16.20 17.70
C ARG A 453 19.08 -15.25 17.80
N PHE A 454 19.36 -13.95 17.78
CA PHE A 454 18.31 -12.94 17.60
C PHE A 454 17.76 -13.03 16.19
N SER A 455 16.45 -12.93 16.04
CA SER A 455 15.84 -12.86 14.72
C SER A 455 16.28 -11.57 14.01
N PRO A 456 16.35 -11.56 12.66
CA PRO A 456 16.62 -10.33 11.92
C PRO A 456 15.65 -9.18 12.23
N LEU A 457 14.40 -9.48 12.61
CA LEU A 457 13.43 -8.47 13.04
C LEU A 457 13.81 -7.84 14.38
N GLU A 458 14.19 -8.66 15.37
CA GLU A 458 14.67 -8.14 16.66
C GLU A 458 15.89 -7.25 16.49
N MET A 459 16.80 -7.62 15.59
CA MET A 459 17.95 -6.80 15.27
C MET A 459 17.56 -5.46 14.63
N VAL A 460 16.60 -5.44 13.70
CA VAL A 460 16.08 -4.18 13.13
C VAL A 460 15.49 -3.27 14.22
N ILE A 461 14.74 -3.82 15.17
CA ILE A 461 14.12 -3.09 16.29
C ILE A 461 15.20 -2.50 17.18
N ARG A 462 16.24 -3.29 17.48
CA ARG A 462 17.38 -2.87 18.32
C ARG A 462 18.28 -1.83 17.69
N THR A 463 18.22 -1.64 16.37
CA THR A 463 18.87 -0.47 15.77
C THR A 463 18.31 0.82 16.36
N LYS A 464 17.01 0.86 16.69
CA LYS A 464 16.31 2.01 17.29
C LYS A 464 16.31 1.96 18.81
N TRP A 465 15.80 0.88 19.40
CA TRP A 465 15.72 0.70 20.85
C TRP A 465 16.82 -0.26 21.28
N ARG A 466 18.01 0.30 21.53
CA ARG A 466 19.17 -0.50 21.94
C ARG A 466 18.86 -1.29 23.20
N ASP A 467 19.36 -2.52 23.24
CA ASP A 467 19.20 -3.46 24.37
C ASP A 467 17.75 -3.85 24.72
N ALA A 468 16.76 -3.50 23.89
CA ALA A 468 15.37 -3.87 24.15
C ALA A 468 15.16 -5.39 24.15
N THR A 469 14.33 -5.85 25.09
CA THR A 469 13.80 -7.21 25.13
C THR A 469 12.49 -7.25 24.36
N ILE A 470 12.27 -8.34 23.61
CA ILE A 470 11.18 -8.44 22.63
C ILE A 470 10.44 -9.74 22.92
N ASN A 471 9.17 -9.63 23.28
CA ASN A 471 8.27 -10.76 23.46
C ASN A 471 7.39 -10.90 22.20
N TRP A 472 7.36 -12.10 21.63
CA TRP A 472 6.59 -12.40 20.41
C TRP A 472 5.12 -12.74 20.65
N ASN A 473 4.67 -12.75 21.91
CA ASN A 473 3.28 -12.99 22.32
C ASN A 473 2.67 -14.24 21.65
N GLY A 474 3.45 -15.32 21.59
CA GLY A 474 3.06 -16.60 20.96
C GLY A 474 3.20 -16.66 19.43
N SER A 475 3.69 -15.61 18.77
CA SER A 475 4.06 -15.64 17.35
C SER A 475 5.43 -16.31 17.18
N ALA A 476 5.61 -17.10 16.12
CA ALA A 476 6.92 -17.67 15.81
C ALA A 476 7.89 -16.57 15.31
N PRO A 477 9.13 -16.50 15.83
CA PRO A 477 10.12 -15.54 15.35
C PRO A 477 10.42 -15.73 13.86
N PHE A 478 10.49 -14.63 13.11
CA PHE A 478 10.88 -14.65 11.71
C PHE A 478 12.39 -14.76 11.59
N PHE A 479 12.90 -15.97 11.39
CA PHE A 479 14.29 -16.20 11.00
C PHE A 479 14.52 -16.01 9.49
#